data_AF-A0A2K9LLR6-F1
#
_entry.id   AF-A0A2K9LLR6-F1
#
_cell.length_a   1.000
_cell.length_b   1.000
_cell.length_c   1.000
_cell.angle_alpha   90.00
_cell.angle_beta   90.00
_cell.angle_gamma   90.00
#
_symmetry.space_group_name_H-M   'P 1'
#
loop_
_entity.id
_entity.type
_entity.pdbx_description
1 polymer ?
#
loop_
_entity_poly.entity_id
_entity_poly.type
_entity_poly.pdbx_seq_one_letter_code
_entity_poly.pdbx_strand_id
1 'polypeptide(L)'
;MRLKLNQMEGSMQALVQSCLSGRMNRVNYVAVTVVALYLLPLLLGALFLGLGLPIYMGFGSGGKSLISLMGFWYLQIPIFAWATLLRVQDLGWPRWAAALLWLPLVNFVIWFWPGQAGSNRWGEQPASAGWPGRVICFGAPLWVMLSYGVVLLVLVRIH
;
A
#
# COMPACT_ATOMS: atom_id res chain seq x y z
N MET A 1 27.63 23.26 -13.87
CA MET A 1 27.10 21.89 -13.73
C MET A 1 26.95 21.47 -12.26
N ARG A 2 27.99 21.58 -11.42
CA ARG A 2 27.97 21.21 -9.99
C ARG A 2 26.92 21.92 -9.13
N LEU A 3 26.69 23.21 -9.35
CA LEU A 3 25.68 23.99 -8.61
C LEU A 3 24.23 23.53 -8.89
N LYS A 4 23.91 23.15 -10.13
CA LYS A 4 22.59 22.62 -10.50
C LYS A 4 22.35 21.23 -9.88
N LEU A 5 23.38 20.39 -9.82
CA LEU A 5 23.33 19.08 -9.16
C LEU A 5 23.01 19.21 -7.66
N ASN A 6 23.72 20.09 -6.94
CA ASN A 6 23.47 20.30 -5.51
C ASN A 6 22.05 20.86 -5.24
N GLN A 7 21.54 21.72 -6.12
CA GLN A 7 20.16 22.22 -6.02
C GLN A 7 19.13 21.11 -6.25
N MET A 8 19.38 20.21 -7.20
CA MET A 8 18.52 19.05 -7.46
C MET A 8 18.54 18.03 -6.30
N GLU A 9 19.70 17.80 -5.69
CA GLU A 9 19.80 16.94 -4.51
C GLU A 9 19.00 17.50 -3.33
N GLY A 10 19.11 18.81 -3.09
CA GLY A 10 18.34 19.49 -2.04
C GLY A 10 16.83 19.43 -2.27
N SER A 11 16.37 19.63 -3.51
CA SER A 11 14.93 19.54 -3.83
C SER A 11 14.39 18.11 -3.70
N MET A 12 15.16 17.11 -4.10
CA MET A 12 14.81 15.70 -3.94
C MET A 12 14.69 15.32 -2.46
N GLN A 13 15.64 15.74 -1.62
CA GLN A 13 15.59 15.47 -0.19
C GLN A 13 14.38 16.13 0.47
N ALA A 14 14.04 17.36 0.08
CA ALA A 14 12.85 18.05 0.56
C ALA A 14 11.55 17.32 0.14
N LEU A 15 11.48 16.83 -1.09
CA LEU A 15 10.35 16.04 -1.58
C LEU A 15 10.21 14.72 -0.82
N VAL A 16 11.30 13.98 -0.61
CA VAL A 16 11.28 12.73 0.16
C VAL A 16 10.80 13.00 1.59
N GLN A 17 11.29 14.07 2.22
CA GLN A 17 10.84 14.42 3.56
C GLN A 17 9.36 14.82 3.59
N SER A 18 8.83 15.51 2.57
CA SER A 18 7.41 15.84 2.52
C SER A 18 6.53 14.59 2.37
N CYS A 19 6.98 13.57 1.64
CA CYS A 19 6.28 12.29 1.53
C CYS A 19 6.34 11.46 2.83
N LEU A 20 7.42 11.57 3.62
CA LEU A 20 7.64 10.78 4.84
C LEU A 20 7.23 11.51 6.14
N SER A 21 6.83 12.77 6.03
CA SER A 21 6.31 13.57 7.12
C SER A 21 4.80 13.67 7.02
N GLY A 22 4.13 13.67 8.17
CA GLY A 22 2.67 13.66 8.24
C GLY A 22 2.11 12.40 8.89
N ARG A 23 0.80 12.24 8.73
CA ARG A 23 -0.01 11.27 9.46
C ARG A 23 -1.12 10.75 8.56
N MET A 24 -1.51 9.49 8.74
CA MET A 24 -2.63 8.88 8.02
C MET A 24 -3.66 8.33 9.00
N ASN A 25 -4.89 8.83 8.91
CA ASN A 25 -6.00 8.32 9.72
C ASN A 25 -6.31 6.86 9.38
N ARG A 26 -6.93 6.13 10.32
CA ARG A 26 -7.25 4.70 10.17
C ARG A 26 -8.04 4.36 8.91
N VAL A 27 -8.99 5.21 8.49
CA VAL A 27 -9.87 4.91 7.35
C VAL A 27 -9.10 4.98 6.04
N ASN A 28 -8.30 6.04 5.86
CA ASN A 28 -7.40 6.14 4.71
C ASN A 28 -6.34 5.03 4.74
N TYR A 29 -5.85 4.68 5.92
CA TYR A 29 -4.88 3.61 6.09
C TYR A 29 -5.41 2.25 5.64
N VAL A 30 -6.59 1.86 6.14
CA VAL A 30 -7.25 0.62 5.72
C VAL A 30 -7.55 0.65 4.23
N ALA A 31 -8.07 1.78 3.71
CA ALA A 31 -8.35 1.91 2.28
C ALA A 31 -7.10 1.72 1.40
N VAL A 32 -6.00 2.40 1.73
CA VAL A 32 -4.72 2.25 1.01
C VAL A 32 -4.18 0.83 1.13
N THR A 33 -4.29 0.21 2.32
CA THR A 33 -3.84 -1.17 2.51
C THR A 33 -4.65 -2.16 1.68
N VAL A 34 -5.98 -2.00 1.65
CA VAL A 34 -6.88 -2.80 0.81
C VAL A 34 -6.55 -2.63 -0.67
N VAL A 35 -6.33 -1.38 -1.10
CA VAL A 35 -5.95 -1.10 -2.50
C VAL A 35 -4.59 -1.71 -2.80
N ALA A 36 -3.56 -1.41 -2.02
CA ALA A 36 -2.20 -1.83 -2.29
C ALA A 36 -2.07 -3.36 -2.31
N LEU A 37 -2.60 -4.06 -1.32
CA LEU A 37 -2.36 -5.49 -1.15
C LEU A 37 -3.36 -6.39 -1.88
N TYR A 38 -4.56 -5.89 -2.21
CA TYR A 38 -5.64 -6.73 -2.74
C TYR A 38 -6.20 -6.22 -4.06
N LEU A 39 -6.67 -4.97 -4.14
CA LEU A 39 -7.35 -4.49 -5.36
C LEU A 39 -6.36 -4.17 -6.49
N LEU A 40 -5.21 -3.56 -6.18
CA LEU A 40 -4.22 -3.14 -7.18
C LEU A 40 -3.65 -4.34 -7.96
N PRO A 41 -3.26 -5.47 -7.33
CA PRO A 41 -2.84 -6.67 -8.06
C PRO A 41 -3.93 -7.21 -8.98
N LEU A 42 -5.19 -7.22 -8.54
CA LEU A 42 -6.32 -7.67 -9.36
C LEU A 42 -6.53 -6.75 -10.58
N LEU A 43 -6.52 -5.44 -10.34
CA LEU A 43 -6.74 -4.43 -11.40
C LEU A 43 -5.62 -4.47 -12.44
N LEU A 44 -4.36 -4.56 -11.98
CA LEU A 44 -3.23 -4.73 -12.88
C LEU A 44 -3.33 -6.06 -13.63
N GLY A 45 -3.63 -7.16 -12.93
CA GLY A 45 -3.84 -8.46 -13.57
C GLY A 45 -4.91 -8.42 -14.67
N ALA A 46 -6.08 -7.86 -14.37
CA ALA A 46 -7.16 -7.71 -15.34
C ALA A 46 -6.76 -6.82 -16.53
N LEU A 47 -6.06 -5.71 -16.26
CA LEU A 47 -5.54 -4.81 -17.30
C LEU A 47 -4.58 -5.54 -18.24
N PHE A 48 -3.57 -6.24 -17.70
CA PHE A 48 -2.59 -6.96 -18.51
C PHE A 48 -3.23 -8.09 -19.33
N LEU A 49 -4.20 -8.82 -18.76
CA LEU A 49 -4.98 -9.82 -19.51
C LEU A 49 -5.79 -9.17 -20.63
N GLY A 50 -6.45 -8.04 -20.36
CA GLY A 50 -7.21 -7.30 -21.36
C GLY A 50 -6.36 -6.76 -22.51
N LEU A 51 -5.07 -6.51 -22.25
CA LEU A 51 -4.08 -6.10 -23.26
C LEU A 51 -3.42 -7.30 -23.98
N GLY A 52 -3.84 -8.54 -23.69
CA GLY A 52 -3.25 -9.75 -24.27
C GLY A 52 -1.81 -10.02 -23.83
N LEU A 53 -1.35 -9.38 -22.75
CA LEU A 53 0.01 -9.54 -22.25
C LEU A 53 0.10 -10.81 -21.39
N PRO A 54 1.11 -11.67 -21.60
CA PRO A 54 1.25 -12.91 -20.84
C PRO A 54 1.57 -12.59 -19.37
N ILE A 55 0.71 -13.06 -18.47
CA ILE A 55 0.88 -12.92 -17.02
C ILE A 55 1.31 -14.25 -16.44
N TYR A 56 2.33 -14.23 -15.59
CA TYR A 56 2.82 -15.42 -14.89
C TYR A 56 2.51 -15.38 -13.39
N MET A 57 1.95 -16.47 -12.86
CA MET A 57 1.41 -16.56 -11.50
C MET A 57 2.31 -17.28 -10.46
N GLY A 58 3.52 -17.71 -10.82
CA GLY A 58 4.30 -18.59 -9.96
C GLY A 58 5.46 -17.95 -9.19
N PHE A 59 5.75 -18.52 -8.02
CA PHE A 59 7.06 -18.41 -7.36
C PHE A 59 8.01 -19.42 -8.03
N GLY A 60 9.08 -18.96 -8.67
CA GLY A 60 10.23 -19.82 -9.02
C GLY A 60 10.08 -20.86 -10.14
N SER A 61 9.13 -20.78 -11.08
CA SER A 61 9.23 -21.59 -12.31
C SER A 61 9.84 -20.77 -13.44
N GLY A 62 10.82 -21.36 -14.12
CA GLY A 62 11.61 -20.77 -15.21
C GLY A 62 10.83 -20.53 -16.52
N GLY A 63 9.59 -20.06 -16.42
CA GLY A 63 8.77 -19.69 -17.57
C GLY A 63 9.19 -18.35 -18.17
N LYS A 64 9.28 -18.29 -19.51
CA LYS A 64 9.68 -17.13 -20.31
C LYS A 64 8.58 -16.04 -20.41
N SER A 65 7.97 -15.67 -19.29
CA SER A 65 7.02 -14.55 -19.25
C SER A 65 7.75 -13.23 -19.00
N LEU A 66 7.29 -12.14 -19.64
CA LEU A 66 7.81 -10.79 -19.43
C LEU A 66 7.24 -10.12 -18.16
N ILE A 67 6.06 -10.55 -17.68
CA ILE A 67 5.36 -9.91 -16.55
C ILE A 67 4.99 -10.95 -15.50
N SER A 68 5.64 -10.84 -14.35
CA SER A 68 5.36 -11.65 -13.18
C SER A 68 4.36 -10.93 -12.28
N LEU A 69 3.32 -11.63 -11.80
CA LEU A 69 2.48 -11.12 -10.70
C LEU A 69 3.32 -10.85 -9.44
N MET A 70 4.44 -11.57 -9.29
CA MET A 70 5.44 -11.27 -8.25
C MET A 70 6.14 -9.92 -8.48
N GLY A 71 6.22 -9.45 -9.72
CA GLY A 71 6.74 -8.12 -10.07
C GLY A 71 5.88 -6.98 -9.51
N PHE A 72 4.59 -7.20 -9.26
CA PHE A 72 3.76 -6.17 -8.64
C PHE A 72 4.14 -5.89 -7.19
N TRP A 73 4.86 -6.79 -6.52
CA TRP A 73 5.33 -6.56 -5.15
C TRP A 73 6.27 -5.35 -5.05
N TYR A 74 7.01 -5.04 -6.11
CA TYR A 74 7.86 -3.85 -6.16
C TYR A 74 7.07 -2.54 -6.06
N LEU A 75 5.77 -2.55 -6.38
CA LEU A 75 4.87 -1.41 -6.19
C LEU A 75 4.12 -1.49 -4.86
N GLN A 76 3.64 -2.68 -4.51
CA GLN A 76 2.81 -2.88 -3.31
C GLN A 76 3.60 -2.67 -2.02
N ILE A 77 4.82 -3.20 -1.94
CA ILE A 77 5.65 -3.14 -0.73
C ILE A 77 5.95 -1.68 -0.34
N PRO A 78 6.43 -0.80 -1.25
CA PRO A 78 6.64 0.61 -0.91
C PRO A 78 5.38 1.35 -0.49
N ILE A 79 4.24 1.13 -1.18
CA ILE A 79 2.97 1.79 -0.84
C ILE A 79 2.50 1.37 0.55
N PHE A 80 2.56 0.07 0.85
CA PHE A 80 2.15 -0.46 2.15
C PHE A 80 3.08 -0.02 3.28
N ALA A 81 4.39 -0.02 3.04
CA ALA A 81 5.38 0.47 4.00
C ALA A 81 5.20 1.96 4.29
N TRP A 82 4.98 2.77 3.26
CA TRP A 82 4.70 4.20 3.37
C TRP A 82 3.40 4.46 4.17
N ALA A 83 2.31 3.76 3.82
CA ALA A 83 1.05 3.89 4.55
C ALA A 83 1.20 3.51 6.03
N THR A 84 1.94 2.43 6.31
CA THR A 84 2.19 1.95 7.68
C THR A 84 3.04 2.94 8.47
N LEU A 85 4.03 3.57 7.84
CA LEU A 85 4.82 4.66 8.44
C LEU A 85 3.92 5.83 8.87
N LEU A 86 3.11 6.35 7.95
CA LEU A 86 2.21 7.47 8.24
C LEU A 86 1.16 7.11 9.30
N ARG A 87 0.75 5.84 9.35
CA ARG A 87 -0.19 5.35 10.35
C ARG A 87 0.43 5.23 11.74
N VAL A 88 1.67 4.74 11.82
CA VAL A 88 2.45 4.71 13.07
C VAL A 88 2.67 6.13 13.60
N GLN A 89 2.93 7.08 12.70
CA GLN A 89 3.03 8.49 13.06
C GLN A 89 1.69 9.05 13.57
N ASP A 90 0.56 8.63 12.99
CA ASP A 90 -0.77 9.02 13.48
C ASP A 90 -1.09 8.49 14.89
N LEU A 91 -0.52 7.34 15.26
CA LEU A 91 -0.58 6.78 16.61
C LEU A 91 0.35 7.51 17.60
N GLY A 92 1.16 8.45 17.14
CA GLY A 92 2.19 9.10 17.93
C GLY A 92 3.41 8.21 18.22
N TRP A 93 3.49 7.02 17.61
CA TRP A 93 4.54 6.03 17.85
C TRP A 93 5.85 6.40 17.14
N PRO A 94 6.99 5.81 17.55
CA PRO A 94 8.27 6.05 16.87
C PRO A 94 8.32 5.36 15.50
N ARG A 95 8.99 5.96 14.51
CA ARG A 95 9.02 5.47 13.11
C ARG A 95 9.48 4.02 12.96
N TRP A 96 10.39 3.54 13.81
CA TRP A 96 10.87 2.16 13.74
C TRP A 96 9.76 1.13 14.01
N ALA A 97 8.68 1.50 14.71
CA ALA A 97 7.54 0.61 14.92
C ALA A 97 6.86 0.22 13.60
N ALA A 98 7.00 1.04 12.55
CA ALA A 98 6.49 0.70 11.22
C ALA A 98 7.16 -0.53 10.62
N ALA A 99 8.44 -0.79 10.96
CA ALA A 99 9.15 -1.98 10.50
C ALA A 99 8.58 -3.26 11.15
N LEU A 100 8.23 -3.21 12.44
CA LEU A 100 7.60 -4.34 13.13
C LEU A 100 6.17 -4.58 12.64
N LEU A 101 5.43 -3.49 12.43
CA LEU A 101 4.06 -3.51 11.92
C LEU A 101 3.99 -3.88 10.44
N TRP A 102 5.11 -4.14 9.78
CA TRP A 102 5.08 -4.71 8.43
C TRP A 102 4.57 -6.16 8.42
N LEU A 103 4.66 -6.87 9.56
CA LEU A 103 4.08 -8.20 9.72
C LEU A 103 2.55 -8.13 9.67
N PRO A 104 1.86 -8.81 8.72
CA PRO A 104 0.43 -8.64 8.48
C PRO A 104 -0.47 -8.82 9.70
N LEU A 105 -0.17 -9.81 10.55
CA LEU A 105 -0.96 -10.08 11.76
C LEU A 105 -0.81 -8.98 12.81
N VAL A 106 0.41 -8.46 13.00
CA VAL A 106 0.69 -7.36 13.93
C VAL A 106 0.08 -6.07 13.39
N ASN A 107 0.14 -5.89 12.07
CA ASN A 107 -0.49 -4.77 11.37
C ASN A 107 -2.00 -4.72 11.58
N PHE A 108 -2.67 -5.87 11.58
CA PHE A 108 -4.12 -5.91 11.69
C PHE A 108 -4.65 -5.19 12.96
N VAL A 109 -3.88 -5.19 14.04
CA VAL A 109 -4.21 -4.48 15.29
C VAL A 109 -4.36 -2.96 15.06
N ILE A 110 -3.52 -2.36 14.24
CA ILE A 110 -3.53 -0.90 14.01
C ILE A 110 -4.66 -0.43 13.06
N TRP A 111 -5.41 -1.37 12.48
CA TRP A 111 -6.62 -1.05 11.69
C TRP A 111 -7.76 -0.56 12.59
N PHE A 112 -7.87 -1.14 13.79
CA PHE A 112 -8.93 -0.83 14.74
C PHE A 112 -8.57 0.27 15.73
N TRP A 113 -7.27 0.51 15.94
CA TRP A 113 -6.80 1.48 16.91
C TRP A 113 -7.19 2.91 16.49
N PRO A 114 -7.69 3.80 17.38
CA PRO A 114 -7.89 5.20 17.02
C PRO A 114 -6.56 5.96 16.95
N GLY A 115 -6.38 6.84 15.97
CA GLY A 115 -5.24 7.78 15.95
C GLY A 115 -5.25 8.75 17.13
N GLN A 116 -4.14 9.43 17.37
CA GLN A 116 -4.05 10.47 18.40
C GLN A 116 -4.92 11.68 18.02
N ALA A 117 -5.75 12.18 18.94
CA ALA A 117 -6.55 13.38 18.72
C ALA A 117 -5.67 14.64 18.73
N GLY A 118 -6.02 15.63 17.90
CA GLY A 118 -5.26 16.87 17.79
C GLY A 118 -3.89 16.69 17.13
N SER A 119 -2.99 17.66 17.35
CA SER A 119 -1.63 17.61 16.84
C SER A 119 -0.73 16.69 17.67
N ASN A 120 0.29 16.12 17.03
CA ASN A 120 1.33 15.36 17.71
C ASN A 120 2.72 15.70 17.13
N ARG A 121 3.78 15.03 17.61
CA ARG A 121 5.16 15.27 17.15
C ARG A 121 5.41 15.08 15.65
N TRP A 122 4.49 14.44 14.95
CA TRP A 122 4.55 14.15 13.52
C TRP A 122 3.68 15.09 12.67
N GLY A 123 2.97 16.03 13.32
CA GLY A 123 2.20 17.08 12.68
C GLY A 123 0.74 17.14 13.14
N GLU A 124 -0.01 17.98 12.43
CA GLU A 124 -1.42 18.22 12.66
C GLU A 124 -2.28 16.98 12.44
N GLN A 125 -3.50 17.02 12.99
CA GLN A 125 -4.46 15.94 12.81
C GLN A 125 -4.74 15.71 11.32
N PRO A 126 -4.64 14.45 10.81
CA PRO A 126 -4.89 14.18 9.41
C PRO A 126 -6.35 14.46 9.05
N ALA A 127 -6.56 15.00 7.85
CA ALA A 127 -7.89 15.23 7.30
C ALA A 127 -8.70 13.93 7.29
N SER A 128 -10.01 14.04 7.52
CA SER A 128 -10.90 12.88 7.49
C SER A 128 -10.95 12.25 6.09
N ALA A 129 -11.12 10.93 6.03
CA ALA A 129 -11.25 10.24 4.76
C ALA A 129 -12.47 10.72 3.97
N GLY A 130 -12.29 10.96 2.68
CA GLY A 130 -13.36 11.22 1.72
C GLY A 130 -14.25 9.99 1.51
N TRP A 131 -15.36 10.17 0.80
CA TRP A 131 -16.33 9.11 0.56
C TRP A 131 -15.73 7.84 -0.09
N PRO A 132 -14.80 7.89 -1.07
CA PRO A 132 -14.27 6.68 -1.69
C PRO A 132 -13.44 5.87 -0.68
N GLY A 133 -12.63 6.55 0.12
CA GLY A 133 -11.83 5.91 1.17
C GLY A 133 -12.70 5.21 2.21
N ARG A 134 -13.85 5.80 2.57
CA ARG A 134 -14.82 5.16 3.47
C ARG A 134 -15.42 3.90 2.87
N VAL A 135 -15.85 3.94 1.61
CA VAL A 135 -16.41 2.77 0.90
C VAL A 135 -15.41 1.62 0.86
N ILE A 136 -14.16 1.91 0.50
CA ILE A 136 -13.11 0.89 0.44
C ILE A 136 -12.82 0.33 1.85
N CYS A 137 -12.70 1.20 2.85
CA CYS A 137 -12.41 0.80 4.22
C CYS A 137 -13.52 -0.09 4.81
N PHE A 138 -14.79 0.32 4.72
CA PHE A 138 -15.90 -0.43 5.31
C PHE A 138 -16.26 -1.67 4.48
N GLY A 139 -16.00 -1.64 3.17
CA GLY A 139 -16.09 -2.80 2.30
C GLY A 139 -14.87 -3.74 2.38
N ALA A 140 -13.87 -3.46 3.22
CA ALA A 140 -12.61 -4.21 3.25
C ALA A 140 -12.79 -5.74 3.34
N PRO A 141 -13.67 -6.29 4.20
CA PRO A 141 -13.90 -7.74 4.24
C PRO A 141 -14.35 -8.29 2.87
N LEU A 142 -15.28 -7.60 2.22
CA LEU A 142 -15.79 -8.00 0.90
C LEU A 142 -14.71 -7.91 -0.18
N TRP A 143 -13.94 -6.82 -0.23
CA TRP A 143 -12.86 -6.64 -1.21
C TRP A 143 -11.78 -7.70 -1.08
N VAL A 144 -11.41 -8.03 0.16
CA VAL A 144 -10.44 -9.09 0.45
C VAL A 144 -11.00 -10.44 0.00
N MET A 145 -12.24 -10.78 0.35
CA MET A 145 -12.88 -12.03 -0.08
C MET A 145 -12.99 -12.13 -1.62
N LEU A 146 -13.39 -11.05 -2.29
CA LEU A 146 -13.47 -11.01 -3.76
C LEU A 146 -12.10 -11.22 -4.40
N SER A 147 -11.04 -10.62 -3.82
CA SER A 147 -9.68 -10.80 -4.33
C SER A 147 -9.22 -12.25 -4.31
N TYR A 148 -9.42 -12.95 -3.19
CA TYR A 148 -9.13 -14.38 -3.08
C TYR A 148 -10.05 -15.23 -3.95
N GLY A 149 -11.34 -14.89 -4.05
CA GLY A 149 -12.30 -15.57 -4.92
C GLY A 149 -11.88 -15.53 -6.40
N VAL A 150 -11.43 -14.36 -6.88
CA VAL A 150 -10.92 -14.21 -8.25
C VAL A 150 -9.66 -15.05 -8.46
N VAL A 151 -8.71 -15.00 -7.52
CA VAL A 151 -7.49 -15.83 -7.59
C VAL A 151 -7.85 -17.31 -7.65
N LEU A 152 -8.74 -17.78 -6.78
CA LEU A 152 -9.20 -19.18 -6.76
C LEU A 152 -9.89 -19.57 -8.07
N LEU A 153 -10.81 -18.74 -8.59
CA LEU A 153 -11.48 -19.01 -9.86
C LEU A 153 -10.49 -19.14 -11.02
N VAL A 154 -9.48 -18.27 -11.06
CA VAL A 154 -8.47 -18.33 -12.12
C VAL A 154 -7.59 -19.58 -11.97
N LEU A 155 -7.13 -19.90 -10.76
CA LEU A 155 -6.31 -21.09 -10.52
C LEU A 155 -7.07 -22.40 -10.83
N VAL A 156 -8.35 -22.48 -10.46
CA VAL A 156 -9.21 -23.65 -10.72
C VAL A 156 -9.46 -23.83 -12.22
N ARG A 157 -9.59 -22.74 -13.00
CA ARG A 157 -9.78 -22.84 -14.46
C ARG A 157 -8.53 -23.20 -15.27
N ILE A 158 -7.36 -23.20 -14.64
CA ILE A 158 -6.09 -23.58 -15.27
C ILE A 158 -5.85 -25.12 -15.18
N HIS A 159 -6.73 -25.86 -14.48
CA HIS A 159 -6.76 -27.33 -14.44
C HIS A 159 -7.98 -27.86 -15.21
#